data_AF-I0HMP8-F1
#
_entry.id   AF-I0HMP8-F1
#
_cell.length_a   1.000
_cell.length_b   1.000
_cell.length_c   1.000
_cell.angle_alpha   90.00
_cell.angle_beta   90.00
_cell.angle_gamma   90.00
#
_symmetry.space_group_name_H-M   'P 1'
#
loop_
_entity.id
_entity.type
_entity.pdbx_description
1 polymer ?
#
loop_
_entity_poly.entity_id
_entity_poly.type
_entity_poly.pdbx_seq_one_letter_code
_entity_poly.pdbx_strand_id
1 'polypeptide(L)'
;MSSPYDHDPLYRLRHALVGLLLALLLSVPAAALAGRWIGDAIGDDYAWRAGAYAALLAYVVAGAVVLFMKVARHETRPVSAGRVALWFTSLWLWPALLVLRRRSGGDLSGTA
;
A
#
# COMPACT_ATOMS: atom_id res chain seq x y z
N MET A 1 -27.91 -16.55 18.35
CA MET A 1 -27.66 -15.18 18.82
C MET A 1 -26.63 -14.56 17.89
N SER A 2 -27.04 -13.67 16.99
CA SER A 2 -26.13 -12.83 16.22
C SER A 2 -25.46 -11.84 17.19
N SER A 3 -24.14 -11.78 17.15
CA SER A 3 -23.37 -10.92 18.05
C SER A 3 -23.50 -9.47 17.58
N PRO A 4 -23.58 -8.45 18.47
CA PRO A 4 -23.66 -7.04 18.06
C PRO A 4 -22.58 -6.58 17.06
N TYR A 5 -21.46 -7.32 17.00
CA TYR A 5 -20.32 -7.09 16.10
C TYR A 5 -20.53 -7.55 14.65
N ASP A 6 -21.56 -8.34 14.33
CA ASP A 6 -21.76 -8.89 12.97
C ASP A 6 -22.06 -7.80 11.93
N HIS A 7 -22.52 -6.63 12.37
CA HIS A 7 -22.84 -5.48 11.53
C HIS A 7 -21.83 -4.33 11.61
N ASP A 8 -20.76 -4.44 12.42
CA ASP A 8 -19.75 -3.38 12.52
C ASP A 8 -18.78 -3.43 11.32
N PRO A 9 -18.75 -2.37 10.46
CA PRO A 9 -17.86 -2.32 9.31
C PRO A 9 -16.38 -2.39 9.72
N LEU A 10 -15.98 -1.84 10.87
CA LEU A 10 -14.60 -1.86 11.33
C LEU A 10 -14.18 -3.27 11.72
N TYR A 11 -15.05 -4.00 12.41
CA TYR A 11 -14.77 -5.37 12.83
C TYR A 11 -14.60 -6.31 11.64
N ARG A 12 -15.36 -6.09 10.56
CA ARG A 12 -15.24 -6.84 9.30
C ARG A 12 -13.92 -6.55 8.57
N LEU A 13 -13.41 -5.32 8.69
CA LEU A 13 -12.18 -4.84 8.05
C LEU A 13 -10.93 -4.99 8.91
N ARG A 14 -11.03 -5.46 10.15
CA ARG A 14 -9.91 -5.55 11.10
C ARG A 14 -8.67 -6.24 10.51
N HIS A 15 -8.84 -7.30 9.74
CA HIS A 15 -7.72 -8.03 9.16
C HIS A 15 -7.03 -7.24 8.05
N ALA A 16 -7.80 -6.53 7.21
CA ALA A 16 -7.25 -5.64 6.21
C ALA A 16 -6.52 -4.45 6.85
N LEU A 17 -7.12 -3.85 7.90
CA LEU A 17 -6.52 -2.77 8.67
C LEU A 17 -5.21 -3.19 9.33
N VAL A 18 -5.19 -4.34 10.01
CA VAL A 18 -3.96 -4.85 10.65
C VAL A 18 -2.90 -5.17 9.60
N GLY A 19 -3.25 -5.83 8.49
CA GLY A 19 -2.32 -6.11 7.41
C GLY A 19 -1.72 -4.83 6.81
N LEU A 20 -2.54 -3.82 6.58
CA LEU A 20 -2.12 -2.51 6.08
C LEU A 20 -1.21 -1.79 7.06
N LEU A 21 -1.56 -1.76 8.35
CA LEU A 21 -0.77 -1.11 9.40
C LEU A 21 0.60 -1.77 9.55
N LEU A 22 0.66 -3.10 9.54
CA LEU A 22 1.93 -3.84 9.58
C LEU A 22 2.78 -3.55 8.35
N ALA A 23 2.17 -3.50 7.16
CA ALA A 23 2.89 -3.17 5.92
C ALA A 23 3.39 -1.71 5.89
N LEU A 24 2.61 -0.77 6.41
CA LEU A 24 3.01 0.63 6.58
C LEU A 24 4.17 0.75 7.57
N LEU A 25 4.10 0.06 8.71
CA LEU A 25 5.17 0.04 9.70
C LEU A 25 6.48 -0.50 9.09
N LEU A 26 6.42 -1.58 8.32
CA LEU A 26 7.58 -2.11 7.59
C LEU A 26 8.10 -1.16 6.51
N SER A 27 7.23 -0.30 5.96
CA SER A 27 7.61 0.66 4.94
C SER A 27 8.41 1.85 5.49
N VAL A 28 8.30 2.16 6.78
CA VAL A 28 9.10 3.24 7.41
C VAL A 28 10.61 2.98 7.32
N PRO A 29 11.15 1.86 7.85
CA PRO A 29 12.58 1.57 7.71
C PRO A 29 12.99 1.31 6.25
N ALA A 30 12.12 0.72 5.44
CA ALA A 30 12.39 0.53 4.01
C ALA A 30 12.54 1.87 3.27
N ALA A 31 11.66 2.84 3.55
CA ALA A 31 11.75 4.20 3.01
C ALA A 31 12.98 4.94 3.52
N ALA A 32 13.39 4.74 4.77
CA ALA A 32 14.60 5.35 5.31
C ALA A 32 15.86 4.81 4.62
N LEU A 33 15.95 3.49 4.42
CA LEU A 33 17.05 2.87 3.70
C LEU A 33 17.07 3.35 2.24
N ALA A 34 15.95 3.24 1.52
CA ALA A 34 15.86 3.70 0.13
C ALA A 34 16.14 5.20 -0.01
N GLY A 35 15.60 6.03 0.90
CA GLY A 35 15.80 7.48 0.92
C GLY A 35 17.27 7.86 1.14
N ARG A 36 18.00 7.13 1.98
CA ARG A 36 19.46 7.30 2.09
C ARG A 36 20.16 7.03 0.76
N TRP A 37 19.92 5.86 0.15
CA TRP A 37 20.56 5.48 -1.10
C TRP A 37 20.25 6.46 -2.24
N ILE A 38 18.99 6.90 -2.35
CA ILE A 38 18.56 7.89 -3.35
C ILE A 38 19.18 9.26 -3.05
N GLY A 39 19.17 9.69 -1.80
CA GLY A 39 19.79 10.93 -1.36
C GLY A 39 21.26 10.97 -1.77
N ASP A 40 22.03 9.95 -1.38
CA ASP A 40 23.47 9.81 -1.68
C ASP A 40 23.77 9.86 -3.19
N ALA A 41 22.87 9.31 -4.01
CA ALA A 41 23.03 9.32 -5.47
C ALA A 41 22.76 10.69 -6.10
N ILE A 42 21.96 11.55 -5.46
CA ILE A 42 21.57 12.88 -5.97
C ILE A 42 22.48 13.97 -5.39
N GLY A 43 22.86 13.85 -4.12
CA GLY A 43 23.79 14.76 -3.44
C GLY A 43 24.17 14.27 -2.05
N ASP A 44 25.40 14.57 -1.62
CA ASP A 44 25.97 14.04 -0.39
C ASP A 44 25.68 14.92 0.84
N ASP A 45 24.44 15.39 0.98
CA ASP A 45 24.01 16.16 2.13
C ASP A 45 22.77 15.56 2.83
N TYR A 46 22.54 15.99 4.08
CA TYR A 46 21.42 15.51 4.88
C TYR A 46 20.07 15.90 4.27
N ALA A 47 20.00 17.05 3.60
CA ALA A 47 18.77 17.56 3.01
C ALA A 47 18.24 16.61 1.93
N TRP A 48 19.11 16.09 1.05
CA TRP A 48 18.71 15.12 0.04
C TRP A 48 18.22 13.80 0.63
N ARG A 49 18.92 13.27 1.65
CA ARG A 49 18.50 12.04 2.35
C ARG A 49 17.14 12.20 3.03
N ALA A 50 16.94 13.31 3.75
CA ALA A 50 15.70 13.60 4.46
C ALA A 50 14.54 13.87 3.50
N GLY A 51 14.78 14.63 2.43
CA GLY A 51 13.80 14.92 1.39
C GLY A 51 13.34 13.65 0.65
N ALA A 52 14.28 12.78 0.26
CA ALA A 52 13.97 11.51 -0.38
C ALA A 52 13.15 10.59 0.54
N TYR A 53 13.52 10.49 1.82
CA TYR A 53 12.75 9.76 2.81
C TYR A 53 11.32 10.30 2.96
N ALA A 54 11.15 11.63 3.09
CA ALA A 54 9.84 12.27 3.22
C ALA A 54 8.97 12.02 1.98
N ALA A 55 9.55 12.13 0.78
CA ALA A 55 8.85 11.85 -0.48
C ALA A 55 8.40 10.39 -0.58
N LEU A 56 9.26 9.43 -0.20
CA LEU A 56 8.92 8.01 -0.17
C LEU A 56 7.83 7.69 0.85
N LEU A 57 7.86 8.29 2.04
CA LEU A 57 6.79 8.16 3.03
C LEU A 57 5.46 8.66 2.46
N ALA A 58 5.44 9.86 1.88
CA ALA A 58 4.23 10.41 1.27
C ALA A 58 3.70 9.49 0.15
N TYR A 59 4.59 8.94 -0.68
CA TYR A 59 4.26 7.99 -1.74
C TYR A 59 3.60 6.71 -1.20
N VAL A 60 4.16 6.10 -0.15
CA VAL A 60 3.60 4.89 0.46
C VAL A 60 2.26 5.19 1.15
N VAL A 61 2.13 6.33 1.83
CA VAL A 61 0.86 6.75 2.45
C VAL A 61 -0.23 6.93 1.39
N ALA A 62 0.10 7.55 0.25
CA ALA A 62 -0.83 7.66 -0.87
C ALA A 62 -1.24 6.26 -1.40
N GLY A 63 -0.27 5.35 -1.56
CA GLY A 63 -0.54 3.96 -1.92
C GLY A 63 -1.48 3.26 -0.94
N ALA A 64 -1.30 3.48 0.36
CA ALA A 64 -2.15 2.92 1.41
C ALA A 64 -3.60 3.39 1.26
N VAL A 65 -3.82 4.69 1.07
CA VAL A 65 -5.16 5.25 0.84
C VAL A 65 -5.79 4.64 -0.39
N VAL A 66 -5.07 4.57 -1.51
CA VAL A 66 -5.57 4.00 -2.78
C VAL A 66 -5.97 2.54 -2.62
N LEU A 67 -5.10 1.72 -2.03
CA LEU A 67 -5.38 0.29 -1.85
C LEU A 67 -6.49 0.06 -0.84
N PHE A 68 -6.50 0.81 0.27
CA PHE A 68 -7.57 0.72 1.26
C PHE A 68 -8.93 1.02 0.64
N MET A 69 -9.06 2.10 -0.13
CA MET A 69 -10.30 2.44 -0.83
C MET A 69 -10.78 1.34 -1.79
N LYS A 70 -9.86 0.58 -2.40
CA LYS A 70 -10.19 -0.53 -3.29
C LYS A 70 -10.53 -1.82 -2.56
N VAL A 71 -9.94 -2.07 -1.41
CA VAL A 71 -10.03 -3.35 -0.69
C VAL A 71 -11.09 -3.31 0.43
N ALA A 72 -11.49 -2.13 0.88
CA ALA A 72 -12.47 -1.90 1.95
C ALA A 72 -13.84 -2.58 1.78
N ARG A 73 -14.11 -3.21 0.63
CA ARG A 73 -15.38 -3.93 0.39
C ARG A 73 -15.24 -5.44 0.21
N HIS A 74 -14.03 -6.00 0.13
CA HIS A 74 -13.84 -7.38 -0.34
C HIS A 74 -12.97 -8.28 0.55
N GLU A 75 -12.29 -7.75 1.56
CA GLU A 75 -11.27 -8.53 2.29
C GLU A 75 -11.70 -8.90 3.72
N THR A 76 -12.18 -10.13 3.90
CA THR A 76 -12.52 -10.71 5.22
C THR A 76 -11.50 -11.76 5.69
N ARG A 77 -10.55 -12.12 4.84
CA ARG A 77 -9.60 -13.21 5.10
C ARG A 77 -8.61 -12.82 6.22
N PRO A 78 -8.15 -13.80 7.02
CA PRO A 78 -7.26 -13.56 8.16
C PRO A 78 -5.90 -13.00 7.76
N VAL A 79 -5.22 -12.34 8.71
CA VAL A 79 -3.85 -11.83 8.54
C VAL A 79 -2.87 -13.00 8.53
N SER A 80 -1.94 -13.00 7.57
CA SER A 80 -0.82 -13.94 7.49
C SER A 80 0.44 -13.23 7.02
N ALA A 81 1.62 -13.79 7.30
CA ALA A 81 2.90 -13.19 6.90
C ALA A 81 2.98 -12.94 5.39
N GLY A 82 2.59 -13.93 4.56
CA GLY A 82 2.55 -13.78 3.11
C GLY A 82 1.60 -12.69 2.63
N ARG A 83 0.49 -12.47 3.35
CA ARG A 83 -0.44 -11.38 3.06
C ARG A 83 0.12 -10.02 3.45
N VAL A 84 0.82 -9.90 4.58
CA VAL A 84 1.51 -8.66 4.95
C VAL A 84 2.57 -8.31 3.90
N ALA A 85 3.33 -9.31 3.42
CA ALA A 85 4.27 -9.12 2.32
C ALA A 85 3.57 -8.66 1.03
N LEU A 86 2.40 -9.22 0.69
CA LEU A 86 1.62 -8.77 -0.45
C LEU A 86 1.13 -7.32 -0.30
N TRP A 87 0.65 -6.93 0.88
CA TRP A 87 0.27 -5.55 1.18
C TRP A 87 1.46 -4.61 1.04
N PHE A 88 2.60 -4.99 1.60
CA PHE A 88 3.86 -4.25 1.47
C PHE A 88 4.24 -4.07 0.00
N THR A 89 4.36 -5.15 -0.77
CA THR A 89 4.70 -5.05 -2.20
C THR A 89 3.69 -4.22 -2.98
N SER A 90 2.39 -4.36 -2.67
CA SER A 90 1.34 -3.57 -3.31
C SER A 90 1.46 -2.08 -3.00
N LEU A 91 1.82 -1.71 -1.76
CA LEU A 91 2.07 -0.32 -1.35
C LEU A 91 3.21 0.31 -2.13
N TRP A 92 4.19 -0.47 -2.57
CA TRP A 92 5.30 0.05 -3.37
C TRP A 92 5.01 0.05 -4.87
N LEU A 93 4.15 -0.85 -5.34
CA LEU A 93 3.80 -1.01 -6.76
C LEU A 93 2.45 -0.39 -7.15
N TRP A 94 1.78 0.34 -6.26
CA TRP A 94 0.42 0.83 -6.51
C TRP A 94 0.22 1.58 -7.84
N PRO A 95 1.13 2.45 -8.33
CA PRO A 95 0.90 3.15 -9.59
C PRO A 95 0.89 2.17 -10.76
N ALA A 96 1.79 1.18 -10.76
CA ALA A 96 1.83 0.14 -11.77
C ALA A 96 0.55 -0.70 -11.76
N LEU A 97 0.03 -1.04 -10.57
CA LEU A 97 -1.25 -1.74 -10.42
C LEU A 97 -2.44 -0.92 -10.96
N LEU A 98 -2.39 0.41 -10.85
CA LEU A 98 -3.41 1.30 -11.45
C LEU A 98 -3.32 1.31 -12.98
N VAL A 99 -2.10 1.43 -13.52
CA VAL A 99 -1.86 1.46 -14.98
C VAL A 99 -2.23 0.14 -15.62
N LEU A 100 -1.82 -0.99 -15.05
CA LEU A 100 -2.09 -2.32 -15.60
C LEU A 100 -3.60 -2.60 -15.66
N ARG A 101 -4.35 -2.24 -14.61
CA ARG A 101 -5.80 -2.41 -14.59
C ARG A 101 -6.51 -1.57 -15.65
N ARG A 102 -6.00 -0.38 -16.00
CA ARG A 102 -6.58 0.44 -17.08
C ARG A 102 -6.43 -0.24 -18.45
N ARG A 103 -5.29 -0.89 -18.71
CA ARG A 103 -5.04 -1.61 -19.98
C ARG A 103 -5.99 -2.79 -20.16
N SER A 104 -6.15 -3.63 -19.14
CA SER A 104 -7.05 -4.80 -19.21
C SER A 104 -8.53 -4.43 -19.41
N GLY A 105 -8.94 -3.20 -19.08
CA GLY A 105 -10.30 -2.72 -19.35
C GLY A 105 -10.51 -2.15 -20.76
N GLY A 106 -9.43 -1.76 -21.46
CA GLY A 106 -9.51 -1.18 -22.82
C GLY A 106 -9.57 -2.24 -23.92
N ASP A 107 -8.94 -3.39 -23.73
CA ASP A 107 -8.85 -4.46 -24.75
C ASP A 107 -10.20 -5.15 -25.04
N LEU A 108 -11.23 -4.95 -24.21
CA LEU A 108 -12.57 -5.52 -24.41
C LEU A 108 -13.52 -4.62 -25.22
N SER A 109 -13.05 -3.46 -25.68
CA SER A 109 -13.84 -2.48 -26.43
C SER A 109 -13.41 -2.28 -27.90
N GLY A 110 -12.46 -3.09 -28.39
CA GLY A 110 -11.78 -2.90 -29.67
C GLY A 110 -12.00 -3.97 -30.75
N THR A 111 -13.04 -4.80 -30.66
CA THR A 111 -13.43 -5.71 -31.76
C THR A 111 -14.92 -5.63 -32.03
N ALA A 112 -15.30 -4.73 -32.94
CA ALA A 112 -16.60 -4.71 -33.62
C ALA A 112 -16.37 -4.29 -35.07
#